data_AF-A0A2J7R4P0-F1
#
_entry.id   AF-A0A2J7R4P0-F1
#
_cell.length_a   1.000
_cell.length_b   1.000
_cell.length_c   1.000
_cell.angle_alpha   90.00
_cell.angle_beta   90.00
_cell.angle_gamma   90.00
#
_symmetry.space_group_name_H-M   'P 1'
#
loop_
_entity.id
_entity.type
_entity.pdbx_description
1 polymer ?
#
loop_
_entity_poly.entity_id
_entity_poly.type
_entity_poly.pdbx_seq_one_letter_code
_entity_poly.pdbx_strand_id
1 'polypeptide(L)'
;MATSSPVLGNHSVASSSDVNRSLKEALYETLNGILSPHHDVRIAAEERIQALEVTEDFGIHLAEFTVDPDGPLAVRQLASVLLKQYVETHWCNYSEKFQSPEATEHAKATIKELLPHGLKESISKVRSSVAYAISAIAHWDWPENWPGLFDILVNYLSSGNEWAVHGAMRVLREFSRDLTDVQLPHIAPVILSEMYRIFSDEQKYNVRIRGRAVEIFSTCVFMISAMSDYNNGVTRTLLNPVLPSFSERFICGLQVPNGIHSDSCLKADIIEALTLLVKRVPKQMAPWLPQILPPVWQTLTQSAEIYLKTIVNGTEEVDEVIDSDGEVLGFENLVFSIFEFVHALVDSHKFSKTVESALIDLLYYLILFMQITEEQVRAWTANPNQFVEDEDEGTFAYSVRISAQDLLQTLCEEFDDDSCSALCQAATRHMHEAETERNSNNSNWWKIHEACMFALGSVKNLVEKKLEAGEGIFDLTGFLQNVVVADMSSSG
;
A
#
# COMPACT_ATOMS: atom_id res chain seq x y z
N MET A 1 73.25 -38.92 11.59
CA MET A 1 72.57 -37.64 11.83
C MET A 1 72.28 -36.98 10.49
N ALA A 2 71.05 -37.09 10.00
CA ALA A 2 70.50 -36.25 8.94
C ALA A 2 68.98 -36.47 8.95
N THR A 3 68.28 -35.62 9.68
CA THR A 3 66.81 -35.52 9.69
C THR A 3 66.38 -34.69 8.49
N SER A 4 65.58 -35.27 7.60
CA SER A 4 64.85 -34.54 6.55
C SER A 4 63.37 -34.45 6.94
N SER A 5 62.91 -33.24 7.20
CA SER A 5 61.48 -32.91 7.36
C SER A 5 60.89 -32.59 5.98
N PRO A 6 59.66 -33.03 5.65
CA PRO A 6 58.98 -32.53 4.48
C PRO A 6 58.29 -31.19 4.80
N VAL A 7 58.50 -30.20 3.94
CA VAL A 7 57.79 -28.92 3.93
C VAL A 7 56.40 -29.18 3.34
N LEU A 8 55.37 -29.07 4.17
CA LEU A 8 53.95 -29.00 3.77
C LEU A 8 53.45 -27.58 4.07
N GLY A 9 52.88 -26.92 3.06
CA GLY A 9 52.08 -25.72 3.23
C GLY A 9 52.51 -24.53 2.36
N ASN A 10 51.83 -24.36 1.20
CA ASN A 10 51.45 -23.06 0.61
C ASN A 10 50.79 -23.17 -0.79
N HIS A 11 50.72 -24.35 -1.42
CA HIS A 11 50.20 -24.46 -2.80
C HIS A 11 48.67 -24.64 -2.95
N SER A 12 47.93 -25.01 -1.90
CA SER A 12 46.47 -25.26 -2.03
C SER A 12 45.61 -23.99 -1.98
N VAL A 13 46.06 -22.94 -1.28
CA VAL A 13 45.27 -21.71 -1.08
C VAL A 13 45.35 -20.79 -2.31
N ALA A 14 46.49 -20.78 -3.00
CA ALA A 14 46.66 -20.00 -4.23
C ALA A 14 45.88 -20.57 -5.42
N SER A 15 45.72 -21.90 -5.48
CA SER A 15 44.98 -22.55 -6.58
C SER A 15 43.46 -22.40 -6.43
N SER A 16 42.92 -22.41 -5.20
CA SER A 16 41.50 -22.13 -4.96
C SER A 16 41.12 -20.68 -5.27
N SER A 17 41.98 -19.71 -4.94
CA SER A 17 41.71 -18.30 -5.24
C SER A 17 41.71 -17.99 -6.75
N ASP A 18 42.58 -18.65 -7.52
CA ASP A 18 42.64 -18.47 -8.98
C ASP A 18 41.44 -19.11 -9.69
N VAL A 19 40.96 -20.27 -9.21
CA VAL A 19 39.74 -20.92 -9.72
C VAL A 19 38.51 -20.06 -9.43
N ASN A 20 38.39 -19.52 -8.21
CA ASN A 20 37.24 -18.66 -7.85
C ASN A 20 37.21 -17.37 -8.68
N ARG A 21 38.37 -16.76 -8.93
CA ARG A 21 38.48 -15.61 -9.83
C ARG A 21 38.04 -15.97 -11.27
N SER A 22 38.47 -17.14 -11.76
CA SER A 22 38.08 -17.62 -13.09
C SER A 22 36.57 -17.91 -13.19
N LEU A 23 35.94 -18.41 -12.14
CA LEU A 23 34.49 -18.66 -12.11
C LEU A 23 33.68 -17.35 -12.06
N LYS A 24 34.15 -16.36 -11.29
CA LYS A 24 33.56 -15.02 -11.27
C LYS A 24 33.62 -14.35 -12.65
N GLU A 25 34.78 -14.40 -13.32
CA GLU A 25 34.95 -13.86 -14.68
C GLU A 25 34.02 -14.59 -15.68
N ALA A 26 33.93 -15.92 -15.59
CA ALA A 26 33.00 -16.73 -16.40
C ALA A 26 31.53 -16.37 -16.18
N LEU A 27 31.11 -16.12 -14.93
CA LEU A 27 29.76 -15.68 -14.61
C LEU A 27 29.50 -14.29 -15.18
N TYR A 28 30.43 -13.35 -15.05
CA TYR A 28 30.31 -12.01 -15.64
C TYR A 28 30.13 -12.04 -17.16
N GLU A 29 30.92 -12.87 -17.87
CA GLU A 29 30.75 -13.08 -19.32
C GLU A 29 29.37 -13.67 -19.65
N THR A 30 28.91 -14.63 -18.85
CA THR A 30 27.61 -15.29 -19.05
C THR A 30 26.45 -14.31 -18.87
N LEU A 31 26.49 -13.46 -17.84
CA LEU A 31 25.48 -12.41 -17.62
C LEU A 31 25.43 -11.42 -18.81
N ASN A 32 26.59 -11.02 -19.33
CA ASN A 32 26.63 -10.18 -20.54
C ASN A 32 26.09 -10.91 -21.78
N GLY A 33 26.31 -12.22 -21.89
CA GLY A 33 25.75 -13.05 -22.95
C GLY A 33 24.21 -13.11 -22.91
N ILE A 34 23.62 -13.24 -21.71
CA ILE A 34 22.15 -13.23 -21.51
C ILE A 34 21.55 -11.89 -21.94
N LEU A 35 22.27 -10.79 -21.73
CA LEU A 35 21.84 -9.43 -22.10
C LEU A 35 22.10 -9.08 -23.58
N SER A 36 22.65 -10.01 -24.37
CA SER A 36 22.97 -9.80 -25.78
C SER A 36 21.72 -9.66 -26.66
N PRO A 37 21.73 -8.80 -27.69
CA PRO A 37 20.65 -8.78 -28.69
C PRO A 37 20.66 -10.01 -29.61
N HIS A 38 21.73 -10.81 -29.63
CA HIS A 38 21.87 -11.97 -30.48
C HIS A 38 21.30 -13.23 -29.83
N HIS A 39 20.28 -13.84 -30.49
CA HIS A 39 19.57 -15.00 -29.97
C HIS A 39 20.49 -16.18 -29.60
N ASP A 40 21.41 -16.56 -30.49
CA ASP A 40 22.30 -17.70 -30.27
C ASP A 40 23.26 -17.49 -29.07
N VAL A 41 23.69 -16.23 -28.85
CA VAL A 41 24.53 -15.87 -27.70
C VAL A 41 23.75 -15.98 -26.40
N ARG A 42 22.47 -15.60 -26.40
CA ARG A 42 21.61 -15.71 -25.22
C ARG A 42 21.36 -17.17 -24.85
N ILE A 43 20.99 -18.02 -25.82
CA ILE A 43 20.75 -19.46 -25.56
C ILE A 43 22.01 -20.11 -24.97
N ALA A 44 23.17 -19.87 -25.59
CA ALA A 44 24.43 -20.43 -25.09
C ALA A 44 24.75 -19.94 -23.67
N ALA A 45 24.41 -18.70 -23.34
CA ALA A 45 24.59 -18.14 -22.00
C ALA A 45 23.57 -18.69 -20.98
N GLU A 46 22.32 -18.91 -21.39
CA GLU A 46 21.27 -19.57 -20.59
C GLU A 46 21.62 -21.03 -20.28
N GLU A 47 22.23 -21.77 -21.22
CA GLU A 47 22.74 -23.11 -20.95
C GLU A 47 23.96 -23.06 -20.00
N ARG A 48 24.86 -22.09 -20.21
CA ARG A 48 26.06 -21.94 -19.38
C ARG A 48 25.71 -21.55 -17.94
N ILE A 49 24.66 -20.75 -17.72
CA ILE A 49 24.29 -20.34 -16.37
C ILE A 49 23.73 -21.50 -15.54
N GLN A 50 23.02 -22.45 -16.16
CA GLN A 50 22.59 -23.68 -15.48
C GLN A 50 23.78 -24.51 -14.97
N ALA A 51 24.89 -24.52 -15.72
CA ALA A 51 26.11 -25.20 -15.29
C ALA A 51 26.86 -24.43 -14.17
N LEU A 52 26.74 -23.10 -14.12
CA LEU A 52 27.32 -22.28 -13.08
C LEU A 52 26.49 -22.30 -11.78
N GLU A 53 25.17 -22.49 -11.89
CA GLU A 53 24.23 -22.50 -10.76
C GLU A 53 24.57 -23.56 -9.70
N VAL A 54 25.15 -24.69 -10.13
CA VAL A 54 25.58 -25.77 -9.22
C VAL A 54 26.96 -25.56 -8.59
N THR A 55 27.61 -24.42 -8.83
CA THR A 55 28.92 -24.10 -8.22
C THR A 55 28.75 -23.48 -6.83
N GLU A 56 29.68 -23.79 -5.91
CA GLU A 56 29.58 -23.37 -4.50
C GLU A 56 29.53 -21.83 -4.33
N ASP A 57 30.30 -21.10 -5.13
CA ASP A 57 30.42 -19.64 -5.03
C ASP A 57 29.45 -18.88 -5.94
N PHE A 58 28.53 -19.57 -6.64
CA PHE A 58 27.58 -18.93 -7.56
C PHE A 58 26.78 -17.80 -6.90
N GLY A 59 26.14 -18.11 -5.76
CA GLY A 59 25.39 -17.13 -4.99
C GLY A 59 26.25 -15.99 -4.43
N ILE A 60 27.51 -16.27 -4.07
CA ILE A 60 28.45 -15.26 -3.59
C ILE A 60 28.74 -14.26 -4.71
N HIS A 61 29.10 -14.74 -5.90
CA HIS A 61 29.40 -13.87 -7.03
C HIS A 61 28.20 -13.05 -7.49
N LEU A 62 26.99 -13.64 -7.49
CA LEU A 62 25.75 -12.90 -7.75
C LEU A 62 25.53 -11.78 -6.71
N ALA A 63 25.78 -12.05 -5.42
CA ALA A 63 25.71 -11.04 -4.38
C ALA A 63 26.74 -9.93 -4.59
N GLU A 64 28.00 -10.28 -4.89
CA GLU A 64 29.06 -9.32 -5.20
C GLU A 64 28.70 -8.41 -6.38
N PHE A 65 28.25 -8.97 -7.51
CA PHE A 65 27.82 -8.18 -8.67
C PHE A 65 26.62 -7.29 -8.35
N THR A 66 25.70 -7.76 -7.52
CA THR A 66 24.52 -6.98 -7.12
C THR A 66 24.92 -5.76 -6.28
N VAL A 67 25.79 -5.94 -5.29
CA VAL A 67 26.15 -4.89 -4.32
C VAL A 67 27.28 -3.97 -4.79
N ASP A 68 28.01 -4.32 -5.86
CA ASP A 68 29.08 -3.51 -6.44
C ASP A 68 28.54 -2.20 -7.02
N PRO A 69 28.78 -1.03 -6.38
CA PRO A 69 28.24 0.25 -6.85
C PRO A 69 28.83 0.68 -8.20
N ASP A 70 30.02 0.22 -8.55
CA ASP A 70 30.77 0.61 -9.76
C ASP A 70 30.45 -0.32 -10.96
N GLY A 71 29.67 -1.38 -10.74
CA GLY A 71 29.30 -2.36 -11.76
C GLY A 71 28.25 -1.84 -12.77
N PRO A 72 28.23 -2.36 -14.01
CA PRO A 72 27.22 -1.98 -15.01
C PRO A 72 25.79 -2.31 -14.56
N LEU A 73 24.89 -1.32 -14.56
CA LEU A 73 23.51 -1.46 -14.06
C LEU A 73 22.77 -2.70 -14.59
N ALA A 74 22.89 -2.99 -15.89
CA ALA A 74 22.21 -4.13 -16.51
C ALA A 74 22.68 -5.47 -15.92
N VAL A 75 23.98 -5.61 -15.65
CA VAL A 75 24.56 -6.78 -14.98
C VAL A 75 24.09 -6.86 -13.53
N ARG A 76 24.11 -5.73 -12.81
CA ARG A 76 23.64 -5.66 -11.41
C ARG A 76 22.18 -6.07 -11.26
N GLN A 77 21.32 -5.61 -12.17
CA GLN A 77 19.89 -5.96 -12.19
C GLN A 77 19.67 -7.44 -12.51
N LEU A 78 20.35 -7.98 -13.52
CA LEU A 78 20.23 -9.40 -13.85
C LEU A 78 20.77 -10.28 -12.71
N ALA A 79 21.92 -9.92 -12.14
CA ALA A 79 22.51 -10.60 -11.00
C ALA A 79 21.57 -10.57 -9.78
N SER A 80 20.89 -9.45 -9.51
CA SER A 80 19.96 -9.35 -8.38
C SER A 80 18.71 -10.22 -8.56
N VAL A 81 18.23 -10.36 -9.80
CA VAL A 81 17.09 -11.26 -10.11
C VAL A 81 17.50 -12.72 -9.95
N LEU A 82 18.67 -13.10 -10.46
CA LEU A 82 19.19 -14.46 -10.32
C LEU A 82 19.54 -14.79 -8.86
N LEU A 83 20.05 -13.83 -8.10
CA LEU A 83 20.32 -14.01 -6.68
C LEU A 83 19.04 -14.31 -5.91
N LYS A 84 17.95 -13.58 -6.20
CA LYS A 84 16.64 -13.86 -5.62
C LYS A 84 16.21 -15.30 -5.91
N GLN A 85 16.30 -15.72 -7.17
CA GLN A 85 15.96 -17.09 -7.57
C GLN A 85 16.83 -18.12 -6.85
N TYR A 86 18.14 -17.87 -6.74
CA TYR A 86 19.09 -18.72 -6.03
C TYR A 86 18.71 -18.86 -4.54
N VAL A 87 18.35 -17.76 -3.86
CA VAL A 87 17.90 -17.82 -2.46
C VAL A 87 16.61 -18.65 -2.32
N GLU A 88 15.63 -18.50 -3.23
CA GLU A 88 14.38 -19.28 -3.15
C GLU A 88 14.57 -20.79 -3.37
N THR A 89 15.57 -21.18 -4.18
CA THR A 89 15.74 -22.55 -4.68
C THR A 89 16.90 -23.30 -4.05
N HIS A 90 17.98 -22.63 -3.64
CA HIS A 90 19.19 -23.27 -3.11
C HIS A 90 19.45 -23.01 -1.63
N TRP A 91 18.75 -22.06 -0.98
CA TRP A 91 19.10 -21.65 0.39
C TRP A 91 18.77 -22.67 1.48
N CYS A 92 17.62 -23.35 1.35
CA CYS A 92 17.10 -24.27 2.36
C CYS A 92 16.52 -25.52 1.69
N ASN A 93 17.01 -26.70 2.10
CA ASN A 93 16.55 -27.99 1.57
C ASN A 93 15.09 -28.36 1.92
N TYR A 94 14.46 -27.62 2.85
CA TYR A 94 13.05 -27.77 3.19
C TYR A 94 12.11 -26.92 2.31
N SER A 95 12.65 -26.07 1.43
CA SER A 95 11.85 -25.29 0.48
C SER A 95 11.11 -26.19 -0.51
N GLU A 96 9.84 -25.90 -0.80
CA GLU A 96 9.08 -26.63 -1.83
C GLU A 96 9.70 -26.50 -3.23
N LYS A 97 10.39 -25.38 -3.48
CA LYS A 97 11.07 -25.09 -4.75
C LYS A 97 12.54 -25.53 -4.75
N PHE A 98 12.96 -26.34 -3.76
CA PHE A 98 14.36 -26.67 -3.56
C PHE A 98 14.98 -27.37 -4.77
N GLN A 99 16.17 -26.92 -5.14
CA GLN A 99 17.02 -27.50 -6.17
C GLN A 99 18.40 -27.76 -5.56
N SER A 100 18.95 -28.95 -5.79
CA SER A 100 20.30 -29.28 -5.32
C SER A 100 21.36 -28.57 -6.19
N PRO A 101 22.51 -28.15 -5.63
CA PRO A 101 22.93 -28.31 -4.23
C PRO A 101 22.35 -27.24 -3.28
N GLU A 102 22.28 -27.55 -1.99
CA GLU A 102 22.03 -26.53 -0.97
C GLU A 102 23.24 -25.62 -0.81
N ALA A 103 23.01 -24.32 -0.61
CA ALA A 103 24.04 -23.32 -0.38
C ALA A 103 24.89 -23.70 0.84
N THR A 104 26.22 -23.68 0.69
CA THR A 104 27.11 -24.06 1.79
C THR A 104 27.10 -22.99 2.89
N GLU A 105 27.43 -23.39 4.12
CA GLU A 105 27.48 -22.47 5.26
C GLU A 105 28.46 -21.30 5.04
N HIS A 106 29.55 -21.54 4.31
CA HIS A 106 30.48 -20.50 3.88
C HIS A 106 29.78 -19.49 2.95
N ALA A 107 29.12 -19.98 1.89
CA ALA A 107 28.39 -19.12 0.97
C ALA A 107 27.28 -18.33 1.67
N LYS A 108 26.49 -18.98 2.54
CA LYS A 108 25.46 -18.31 3.34
C LYS A 108 26.05 -17.19 4.21
N ALA A 109 27.14 -17.45 4.93
CA ALA A 109 27.80 -16.45 5.77
C ALA A 109 28.31 -15.25 4.96
N THR A 110 28.98 -15.50 3.84
CA THR A 110 29.49 -14.42 2.96
C THR A 110 28.36 -13.60 2.36
N ILE A 111 27.30 -14.23 1.88
CA ILE A 111 26.13 -13.52 1.32
C ILE A 111 25.46 -12.65 2.39
N LYS A 112 25.30 -13.15 3.63
CA LYS A 112 24.77 -12.38 4.76
C LYS A 112 25.64 -11.18 5.13
N GLU A 113 26.95 -11.25 4.94
CA GLU A 113 27.86 -10.12 5.15
C GLU A 113 27.75 -9.08 4.01
N LEU A 114 27.64 -9.54 2.76
CA LEU A 114 27.61 -8.68 1.57
C LEU A 114 26.30 -7.91 1.42
N LEU A 115 25.15 -8.59 1.52
CA LEU A 115 23.86 -8.02 1.11
C LEU A 115 23.43 -6.76 1.87
N PRO A 116 23.63 -6.64 3.20
CA PRO A 116 23.29 -5.41 3.90
C PRO A 116 23.90 -4.16 3.26
N HIS A 117 25.11 -4.25 2.70
CA HIS A 117 25.75 -3.12 2.02
C HIS A 117 24.98 -2.64 0.77
N GLY A 118 24.16 -3.48 0.15
CA GLY A 118 23.30 -3.10 -0.97
C GLY A 118 22.05 -2.31 -0.56
N LEU A 119 21.69 -2.26 0.73
CA LEU A 119 20.52 -1.50 1.20
C LEU A 119 20.70 0.02 1.11
N LYS A 120 21.96 0.50 1.03
CA LYS A 120 22.30 1.91 0.81
C LYS A 120 22.47 2.29 -0.66
N GLU A 121 22.16 1.38 -1.59
CA GLU A 121 22.24 1.65 -3.03
C GLU A 121 21.28 2.78 -3.42
N SER A 122 21.74 3.71 -4.25
CA SER A 122 20.95 4.82 -4.79
C SER A 122 19.85 4.34 -5.75
N ILE A 123 20.14 3.32 -6.56
CA ILE A 123 19.23 2.76 -7.56
C ILE A 123 18.12 1.94 -6.89
N SER A 124 16.88 2.42 -6.95
CA SER A 124 15.73 1.82 -6.27
C SER A 124 15.52 0.34 -6.63
N LYS A 125 15.56 -0.02 -7.92
CA LYS A 125 15.36 -1.41 -8.38
C LYS A 125 16.38 -2.40 -7.78
N VAL A 126 17.65 -2.00 -7.67
CA VAL A 126 18.70 -2.84 -7.09
C VAL A 126 18.51 -2.92 -5.57
N ARG A 127 18.31 -1.78 -4.90
CA ARG A 127 18.04 -1.70 -3.45
C ARG A 127 16.83 -2.58 -3.06
N SER A 128 15.77 -2.56 -3.86
CA SER A 128 14.56 -3.36 -3.66
C SER A 128 14.80 -4.85 -3.84
N SER A 129 15.60 -5.23 -4.85
CA SER A 129 15.98 -6.63 -5.07
C SER A 129 16.84 -7.18 -3.94
N VAL A 130 17.79 -6.36 -3.44
CA VAL A 130 18.60 -6.70 -2.26
C VAL A 130 17.74 -6.87 -1.02
N ALA A 131 16.82 -5.93 -0.76
CA ALA A 131 15.91 -6.02 0.38
C ALA A 131 15.06 -7.29 0.32
N TYR A 132 14.54 -7.65 -0.86
CA TYR A 132 13.81 -8.90 -1.04
C TYR A 132 14.68 -10.13 -0.76
N ALA A 133 15.91 -10.17 -1.28
CA ALA A 133 16.84 -11.28 -1.03
C ALA A 133 17.15 -11.42 0.47
N ILE A 134 17.36 -10.30 1.17
CA ILE A 134 17.55 -10.31 2.63
C ILE A 134 16.31 -10.86 3.35
N SER A 135 15.10 -10.43 2.96
CA SER A 135 13.86 -10.94 3.55
C SER A 135 13.66 -12.44 3.30
N ALA A 136 13.97 -12.92 2.09
CA ALA A 136 13.89 -14.34 1.75
C ALA A 136 14.91 -15.19 2.53
N ILE A 137 16.12 -14.67 2.78
CA ILE A 137 17.09 -15.32 3.67
C ILE A 137 16.61 -15.30 5.12
N ALA A 138 16.09 -14.16 5.58
CA ALA A 138 15.63 -13.96 6.96
C ALA A 138 14.51 -14.93 7.33
N HIS A 139 13.63 -15.26 6.38
CA HIS A 139 12.57 -16.25 6.55
C HIS A 139 13.09 -17.62 7.05
N TRP A 140 14.27 -18.03 6.58
CA TRP A 140 14.88 -19.31 6.96
C TRP A 140 15.87 -19.21 8.12
N ASP A 141 16.59 -18.09 8.18
CA ASP A 141 17.77 -17.99 9.02
C ASP A 141 17.61 -17.10 10.24
N TRP A 142 16.59 -16.25 10.31
CA TRP A 142 16.41 -15.36 11.44
C TRP A 142 15.38 -15.95 12.42
N PRO A 143 15.64 -15.93 13.75
CA PRO A 143 16.77 -15.31 14.45
C PRO A 143 17.98 -16.22 14.68
N GLU A 144 17.86 -17.54 14.57
CA GLU A 144 18.87 -18.49 15.06
C GLU A 144 20.20 -18.44 14.28
N ASN A 145 20.11 -18.38 12.95
CA ASN A 145 21.25 -18.45 12.02
C ASN A 145 21.66 -17.06 11.46
N TRP A 146 20.95 -15.99 11.83
CA TRP A 146 21.32 -14.61 11.50
C TRP A 146 20.92 -13.60 12.61
N PRO A 147 21.36 -13.80 13.86
CA PRO A 147 20.87 -13.02 15.00
C PRO A 147 21.11 -11.50 14.88
N GLY A 148 22.20 -11.08 14.22
CA GLY A 148 22.55 -9.67 14.05
C GLY A 148 21.75 -8.89 13.01
N LEU A 149 20.86 -9.53 12.23
CA LEU A 149 20.11 -8.86 11.16
C LEU A 149 19.29 -7.68 11.68
N PHE A 150 18.59 -7.85 12.81
CA PHE A 150 17.74 -6.80 13.36
C PHE A 150 18.55 -5.56 13.77
N ASP A 151 19.70 -5.77 14.42
CA ASP A 151 20.60 -4.68 14.81
C ASP A 151 21.15 -3.92 13.59
N ILE A 152 21.47 -4.63 12.50
CA ILE A 152 21.89 -4.02 11.24
C ILE A 152 20.79 -3.10 10.69
N LEU A 153 19.54 -3.57 10.67
CA LEU A 153 18.40 -2.80 10.16
C LEU A 153 18.15 -1.54 11.01
N VAL A 154 18.15 -1.66 12.34
CA VAL A 154 17.99 -0.52 13.25
C VAL A 154 19.11 0.51 13.08
N ASN A 155 20.35 0.06 12.89
CA ASN A 155 21.49 0.94 12.61
C ASN A 155 21.28 1.73 11.30
N TYR A 156 20.74 1.10 10.25
CA TYR A 156 20.43 1.79 9.00
C TYR A 156 19.30 2.80 9.12
N LEU A 157 18.24 2.51 9.90
CA LEU A 157 17.20 3.49 10.22
C LEU A 157 17.76 4.74 10.92
N SER A 158 18.79 4.56 11.74
CA SER A 158 19.44 5.62 12.51
C SER A 158 20.57 6.34 11.75
N SER A 159 21.03 5.79 10.61
CA SER A 159 22.24 6.25 9.91
C SER A 159 22.15 7.66 9.31
N GLY A 160 20.94 8.18 9.10
CA GLY A 160 20.70 9.44 8.39
C GLY A 160 20.91 9.38 6.87
N ASN A 161 21.33 8.24 6.33
CA ASN A 161 21.37 8.01 4.88
C ASN A 161 19.97 7.60 4.40
N GLU A 162 19.39 8.40 3.51
CA GLU A 162 18.03 8.21 3.00
C GLU A 162 17.84 6.84 2.33
N TRP A 163 18.80 6.39 1.52
CA TRP A 163 18.74 5.09 0.85
C TRP A 163 18.83 3.94 1.85
N ALA A 164 19.74 4.03 2.83
CA ALA A 164 19.87 3.01 3.86
C ALA A 164 18.59 2.88 4.69
N VAL A 165 17.98 4.00 5.06
CA VAL A 165 16.68 4.04 5.77
C VAL A 165 15.61 3.36 4.91
N HIS A 166 15.49 3.77 3.65
CA HIS A 166 14.52 3.18 2.72
C HIS A 166 14.74 1.67 2.53
N GLY A 167 15.98 1.22 2.34
CA GLY A 167 16.32 -0.19 2.19
C GLY A 167 15.95 -0.99 3.45
N ALA A 168 16.32 -0.49 4.61
CA ALA A 168 16.01 -1.12 5.90
C ALA A 168 14.49 -1.19 6.16
N MET A 169 13.73 -0.13 5.86
CA MET A 169 12.28 -0.13 5.99
C MET A 169 11.62 -1.17 5.08
N ARG A 170 12.14 -1.35 3.86
CA ARG A 170 11.62 -2.38 2.95
C ARG A 170 11.85 -3.79 3.49
N VAL A 171 13.05 -4.06 4.02
CA VAL A 171 13.31 -5.34 4.70
C VAL A 171 12.38 -5.50 5.89
N LEU A 172 12.25 -4.48 6.75
CA LEU A 172 11.38 -4.51 7.93
C LEU A 172 9.91 -4.73 7.59
N ARG A 173 9.41 -4.20 6.48
CA ARG A 173 8.04 -4.43 6.04
C ARG A 173 7.77 -5.92 5.79
N GLU A 174 8.61 -6.57 4.99
CA GLU A 174 8.46 -7.99 4.71
C GLU A 174 8.78 -8.84 5.95
N PHE A 175 9.87 -8.52 6.63
CA PHE A 175 10.32 -9.19 7.85
C PHE A 175 9.29 -9.13 8.98
N SER A 176 8.59 -8.00 9.13
CA SER A 176 7.61 -7.83 10.20
C SER A 176 6.49 -8.85 10.08
N ARG A 177 6.10 -9.29 8.88
CA ARG A 177 5.01 -10.27 8.68
C ARG A 177 5.33 -11.66 9.23
N ASP A 178 6.61 -12.00 9.34
CA ASP A 178 7.09 -13.32 9.79
C ASP A 178 7.42 -13.34 11.30
N LEU A 179 7.17 -12.24 12.03
CA LEU A 179 7.44 -12.18 13.46
C LEU A 179 6.51 -13.10 14.27
N THR A 180 7.13 -13.94 15.09
CA THR A 180 6.40 -14.83 16.01
C THR A 180 5.99 -14.11 17.31
N ASP A 181 5.10 -14.74 18.06
CA ASP A 181 4.63 -14.28 19.38
C ASP A 181 5.75 -14.21 20.43
N VAL A 182 6.84 -14.95 20.23
CA VAL A 182 8.04 -14.92 21.08
C VAL A 182 8.91 -13.71 20.77
N GLN A 183 9.03 -13.35 19.49
CA GLN A 183 9.94 -12.30 19.03
C GLN A 183 9.32 -10.91 19.12
N LEU A 184 8.03 -10.78 18.79
CA LEU A 184 7.34 -9.50 18.70
C LEU A 184 7.50 -8.62 19.96
N PRO A 185 7.39 -9.13 21.20
CA PRO A 185 7.54 -8.31 22.40
C PRO A 185 8.91 -7.65 22.57
N HIS A 186 9.97 -8.23 21.99
CA HIS A 186 11.33 -7.71 22.08
C HIS A 186 11.63 -6.69 20.98
N ILE A 187 10.97 -6.83 19.83
CA ILE A 187 11.26 -6.08 18.61
C ILE A 187 10.32 -4.89 18.42
N ALA A 188 9.03 -5.08 18.70
CA ALA A 188 8.01 -4.05 18.48
C ALA A 188 8.32 -2.72 19.19
N PRO A 189 8.81 -2.67 20.45
CA PRO A 189 9.14 -1.40 21.09
C PRO A 189 10.21 -0.59 20.32
N VAL A 190 11.22 -1.27 19.78
CA VAL A 190 12.30 -0.64 19.01
C VAL A 190 11.79 -0.16 17.65
N ILE A 191 11.05 -1.02 16.93
CA ILE A 191 10.45 -0.66 15.64
C ILE A 191 9.50 0.52 15.80
N LEU A 192 8.54 0.45 16.72
CA LEU A 192 7.54 1.51 16.94
C LEU A 192 8.19 2.84 17.33
N SER A 193 9.25 2.81 18.15
CA SER A 193 10.02 4.01 18.48
C SER A 193 10.68 4.63 17.24
N GLU A 194 11.33 3.81 16.41
CA GLU A 194 11.99 4.31 15.19
C GLU A 194 10.98 4.79 14.14
N MET A 195 9.85 4.10 13.98
CA MET A 195 8.79 4.52 13.07
C MET A 195 8.19 5.86 13.51
N TYR A 196 7.98 6.06 14.81
CA TYR A 196 7.52 7.35 15.33
C TYR A 196 8.52 8.46 15.03
N ARG A 197 9.81 8.21 15.25
CA ARG A 197 10.90 9.16 14.98
C ARG A 197 10.96 9.55 13.51
N ILE A 198 10.89 8.57 12.60
CA ILE A 198 10.92 8.79 11.15
C ILE A 198 9.67 9.56 10.70
N PHE A 199 8.48 9.13 11.15
CA PHE A 199 7.22 9.77 10.79
C PHE A 199 7.12 11.23 11.26
N SER A 200 7.68 11.52 12.43
CA SER A 200 7.60 12.85 13.05
C SER A 200 8.58 13.89 12.48
N ASP A 201 9.71 13.46 11.91
CA ASP A 201 10.77 14.35 11.44
C ASP A 201 10.62 14.68 9.94
N GLU A 202 9.70 15.58 9.64
CA GLU A 202 9.39 16.04 8.27
C GLU A 202 10.49 16.87 7.60
N GLN A 203 11.49 17.31 8.37
CA GLN A 203 12.64 18.06 7.86
C GLN A 203 13.75 17.12 7.39
N LYS A 204 13.89 15.96 8.04
CA LYS A 204 14.90 14.96 7.70
C LYS A 204 14.40 13.93 6.69
N TYR A 205 13.12 13.55 6.76
CA TYR A 205 12.56 12.48 5.96
C TYR A 205 11.48 12.98 5.01
N ASN A 206 11.57 12.57 3.75
CA ASN A 206 10.58 12.90 2.73
C ASN A 206 9.23 12.20 3.00
N VAL A 207 8.21 12.61 2.26
CA VAL A 207 6.82 12.12 2.40
C VAL A 207 6.72 10.60 2.24
N ARG A 208 7.42 9.99 1.28
CA ARG A 208 7.37 8.54 1.00
C ARG A 208 7.97 7.70 2.13
N ILE A 209 9.10 8.14 2.68
CA ILE A 209 9.74 7.47 3.82
C ILE A 209 8.83 7.55 5.05
N ARG A 210 8.17 8.69 5.25
CA ARG A 210 7.22 8.88 6.34
C ARG A 210 5.97 8.01 6.16
N GLY A 211 5.42 7.89 4.96
CA GLY A 211 4.30 7.00 4.64
C GLY A 211 4.61 5.53 4.96
N ARG A 212 5.80 5.06 4.55
CA ARG A 212 6.27 3.71 4.90
C ARG A 212 6.42 3.48 6.40
N ALA A 213 6.72 4.52 7.18
CA ALA A 213 6.79 4.39 8.64
C ALA A 213 5.40 4.14 9.23
N VAL A 214 4.37 4.73 8.61
CA VAL A 214 2.95 4.48 8.93
C VAL A 214 2.55 3.05 8.53
N GLU A 215 2.95 2.56 7.36
CA GLU A 215 2.68 1.17 6.94
C GLU A 215 3.30 0.13 7.89
N ILE A 216 4.57 0.33 8.29
CA ILE A 216 5.26 -0.58 9.23
C ILE A 216 4.59 -0.52 10.60
N PHE A 217 4.22 0.69 11.07
CA PHE A 217 3.42 0.86 12.28
C PHE A 217 2.11 0.05 12.19
N SER A 218 1.37 0.16 11.09
CA SER A 218 0.12 -0.58 10.87
C SER A 218 0.35 -2.09 10.90
N THR A 219 1.44 -2.57 10.31
CA THR A 219 1.80 -4.00 10.36
C THR A 219 2.08 -4.45 11.80
N CYS A 220 2.82 -3.67 12.59
CA CYS A 220 3.02 -3.95 14.01
C CYS A 220 1.70 -3.95 14.80
N VAL A 221 0.81 -2.98 14.56
CA VAL A 221 -0.51 -2.92 15.21
C VAL A 221 -1.33 -4.16 14.88
N PHE A 222 -1.36 -4.58 13.61
CA PHE A 222 -2.08 -5.77 13.18
C PHE A 222 -1.59 -7.01 13.93
N MET A 223 -0.28 -7.24 13.99
CA MET A 223 0.30 -8.37 14.69
C MET A 223 0.05 -8.34 16.21
N ILE A 224 0.28 -7.19 16.83
CA ILE A 224 0.03 -7.01 18.28
C ILE A 224 -1.44 -7.30 18.59
N SER A 225 -2.35 -6.86 17.73
CA SER A 225 -3.78 -7.10 17.88
C SER A 225 -4.14 -8.56 17.70
N ALA A 226 -3.59 -9.24 16.68
CA ALA A 226 -3.79 -10.69 16.48
C ALA A 226 -3.26 -11.52 17.66
N MET A 227 -2.14 -11.11 18.27
CA MET A 227 -1.63 -11.76 19.49
C MET A 227 -2.50 -11.49 20.72
N SER A 228 -3.18 -10.35 20.76
CA SER A 228 -4.01 -9.98 21.91
C SER A 228 -5.20 -10.91 22.12
N ASP A 229 -5.63 -11.63 21.07
CA ASP A 229 -6.68 -12.66 21.14
C ASP A 229 -6.31 -13.82 22.06
N TYR A 230 -5.00 -14.09 22.25
CA TYR A 230 -4.49 -15.17 23.11
C TYR A 230 -3.70 -14.64 24.32
N ASN A 231 -3.18 -13.41 24.25
CA ASN A 231 -2.44 -12.77 25.34
C ASN A 231 -2.91 -11.33 25.57
N ASN A 232 -3.88 -11.19 26.46
CA ASN A 232 -4.54 -9.92 26.82
C ASN A 232 -3.58 -8.81 27.31
N GLY A 233 -2.35 -9.14 27.71
CA GLY A 233 -1.37 -8.17 28.21
C GLY A 233 -0.58 -7.46 27.10
N VAL A 234 -0.49 -8.02 25.89
CA VAL A 234 0.43 -7.57 24.84
C VAL A 234 0.10 -6.16 24.37
N THR A 235 -1.17 -5.87 24.05
CA THR A 235 -1.63 -4.53 23.64
C THR A 235 -1.34 -3.49 24.72
N ARG A 236 -1.51 -3.86 26.00
CA ARG A 236 -1.26 -2.95 27.12
C ARG A 236 0.22 -2.58 27.26
N THR A 237 1.10 -3.53 26.98
CA THR A 237 2.55 -3.38 27.16
C THR A 237 3.21 -2.76 25.93
N LEU A 238 2.81 -3.16 24.72
CA LEU A 238 3.50 -2.79 23.49
C LEU A 238 2.86 -1.59 22.78
N LEU A 239 1.52 -1.56 22.69
CA LEU A 239 0.82 -0.58 21.87
C LEU A 239 0.33 0.63 22.68
N ASN A 240 -0.34 0.41 23.81
CA ASN A 240 -0.90 1.50 24.63
C ASN A 240 0.10 2.62 25.00
N PRO A 241 1.39 2.35 25.29
CA PRO A 241 2.34 3.43 25.62
C PRO A 241 2.64 4.37 24.45
N VAL A 242 2.57 3.90 23.21
CA VAL A 242 2.91 4.68 22.01
C VAL A 242 1.68 5.30 21.34
N LEU A 243 0.48 4.74 21.57
CA LEU A 243 -0.76 5.20 20.95
C LEU A 243 -1.01 6.72 21.08
N PRO A 244 -0.85 7.37 22.25
CA PRO A 244 -1.11 8.80 22.35
C PRO A 244 -0.27 9.64 21.38
N SER A 245 1.03 9.38 21.32
CA SER A 245 1.95 10.12 20.46
C SER A 245 1.64 9.90 18.98
N PHE A 246 1.38 8.64 18.57
CA PHE A 246 1.00 8.34 17.20
C PHE A 246 -0.34 8.97 16.82
N SER A 247 -1.37 8.87 17.66
CA SER A 247 -2.67 9.49 17.42
C SER A 247 -2.56 11.01 17.24
N GLU A 248 -1.84 11.69 18.13
CA GLU A 248 -1.62 13.14 18.01
C GLU A 248 -0.87 13.49 16.71
N ARG A 249 0.16 12.72 16.36
CA ARG A 249 0.93 12.96 15.14
C ARG A 249 0.13 12.65 13.87
N PHE A 250 -0.72 11.63 13.87
CA PHE A 250 -1.65 11.33 12.77
C PHE A 250 -2.65 12.47 12.56
N ILE A 251 -3.28 12.94 13.64
CA ILE A 251 -4.20 14.10 13.60
C ILE A 251 -3.49 15.32 13.00
N CYS A 252 -2.27 15.63 13.47
CA CYS A 252 -1.49 16.74 12.93
C CYS A 252 -1.15 16.53 11.44
N GLY A 253 -0.75 15.32 11.05
CA GLY A 253 -0.40 14.96 9.67
C GLY A 253 -1.56 15.18 8.69
N LEU A 254 -2.79 14.84 9.08
CA LEU A 254 -3.99 15.07 8.26
C LEU A 254 -4.29 16.57 8.06
N GLN A 255 -3.95 17.41 9.04
CA GLN A 255 -4.17 18.86 8.98
C GLN A 255 -3.13 19.58 8.11
N VAL A 256 -2.03 18.93 7.73
CA VAL A 256 -1.00 19.55 6.87
C VAL A 256 -1.55 19.65 5.43
N PRO A 257 -1.58 20.85 4.83
CA PRO A 257 -1.93 21.02 3.43
C PRO A 257 -0.99 20.25 2.50
N ASN A 258 -1.47 19.86 1.32
CA ASN A 258 -0.63 19.18 0.34
C ASN A 258 0.53 20.09 -0.11
N GLY A 259 1.73 19.53 -0.25
CA GLY A 259 2.97 20.23 -0.56
C GLY A 259 4.20 19.36 -0.28
N ILE A 260 5.32 19.99 0.09
CA ILE A 260 6.61 19.29 0.29
C ILE A 260 6.56 18.27 1.44
N HIS A 261 5.75 18.52 2.47
CA HIS A 261 5.72 17.71 3.70
C HIS A 261 4.47 16.84 3.84
N SER A 262 3.53 16.89 2.89
CA SER A 262 2.29 16.10 2.93
C SER A 262 1.69 16.00 1.53
N ASP A 263 1.10 14.86 1.21
CA ASP A 263 0.30 14.68 -0.01
C ASP A 263 -0.86 13.72 0.25
N SER A 264 -1.66 13.47 -0.78
CA SER A 264 -2.84 12.61 -0.69
C SER A 264 -2.49 11.18 -0.29
N CYS A 265 -1.32 10.68 -0.70
CA CYS A 265 -0.86 9.32 -0.38
C CYS A 265 -0.50 9.19 1.11
N LEU A 266 0.27 10.15 1.66
CA LEU A 266 0.56 10.13 3.09
C LEU A 266 -0.71 10.26 3.93
N LYS A 267 -1.68 11.05 3.48
CA LYS A 267 -2.99 11.14 4.14
C LYS A 267 -3.74 9.81 4.07
N ALA A 268 -3.71 9.11 2.94
CA ALA A 268 -4.28 7.78 2.79
C ALA A 268 -3.66 6.80 3.79
N ASP A 269 -2.32 6.73 3.85
CA ASP A 269 -1.59 5.88 4.81
C ASP A 269 -2.00 6.17 6.27
N ILE A 270 -2.12 7.45 6.63
CA ILE A 270 -2.54 7.86 7.98
C ILE A 270 -3.99 7.42 8.26
N ILE A 271 -4.90 7.61 7.31
CA ILE A 271 -6.31 7.22 7.46
C ILE A 271 -6.42 5.70 7.56
N GLU A 272 -5.66 4.93 6.79
CA GLU A 272 -5.62 3.47 6.89
C GLU A 272 -5.11 3.00 8.26
N ALA A 273 -4.06 3.63 8.80
CA ALA A 273 -3.57 3.34 10.14
C ALA A 273 -4.64 3.65 11.21
N LEU A 274 -5.33 4.79 11.10
CA LEU A 274 -6.43 5.15 12.00
C LEU A 274 -7.61 4.17 11.87
N THR A 275 -7.93 3.75 10.66
CA THR A 275 -8.95 2.72 10.35
C THR A 275 -8.63 1.41 11.06
N LEU A 276 -7.37 0.94 10.93
CA LEU A 276 -6.92 -0.26 11.61
C LEU A 276 -7.03 -0.14 13.14
N LEU A 277 -6.63 1.00 13.69
CA LEU A 277 -6.72 1.26 15.13
C LEU A 277 -8.17 1.29 15.63
N VAL A 278 -9.09 1.88 14.86
CA VAL A 278 -10.53 1.87 15.15
C VAL A 278 -11.09 0.45 15.11
N LYS A 279 -10.75 -0.36 14.09
CA LYS A 279 -11.19 -1.75 13.96
C LYS A 279 -10.63 -2.65 15.08
N ARG A 280 -9.35 -2.49 15.45
CA ARG A 280 -8.64 -3.43 16.35
C ARG A 280 -8.62 -3.03 17.83
N VAL A 281 -8.55 -1.73 18.14
CA VAL A 281 -8.46 -1.22 19.52
C VAL A 281 -9.47 -0.09 19.78
N PRO A 282 -10.79 -0.31 19.52
CA PRO A 282 -11.82 0.72 19.61
C PRO A 282 -11.97 1.32 21.02
N LYS A 283 -11.64 0.56 22.07
CA LYS A 283 -11.70 1.09 23.45
C LYS A 283 -10.67 2.20 23.67
N GLN A 284 -9.47 2.01 23.16
CA GLN A 284 -8.34 2.93 23.26
C GLN A 284 -8.49 4.13 22.33
N MET A 285 -9.12 3.96 21.16
CA MET A 285 -9.31 5.05 20.19
C MET A 285 -10.49 5.97 20.50
N ALA A 286 -11.46 5.53 21.30
CA ALA A 286 -12.65 6.34 21.61
C ALA A 286 -12.36 7.76 22.14
N PRO A 287 -11.36 8.02 23.01
CA PRO A 287 -11.01 9.38 23.45
C PRO A 287 -10.42 10.26 22.34
N TRP A 288 -9.86 9.65 21.29
CA TRP A 288 -9.21 10.35 20.17
C TRP A 288 -10.17 10.65 19.03
N LEU A 289 -11.24 9.86 18.90
CA LEU A 289 -12.18 9.98 17.80
C LEU A 289 -12.74 11.41 17.59
N PRO A 290 -13.12 12.19 18.64
CA PRO A 290 -13.58 13.57 18.45
C PRO A 290 -12.53 14.51 17.82
N GLN A 291 -11.25 14.19 17.94
CA GLN A 291 -10.15 14.96 17.33
C GLN A 291 -9.76 14.42 15.95
N ILE A 292 -10.03 13.14 15.67
CA ILE A 292 -9.78 12.49 14.37
C ILE A 292 -10.85 12.86 13.34
N LEU A 293 -12.12 12.93 13.75
CA LEU A 293 -13.23 13.14 12.82
C LEU A 293 -13.14 14.47 12.04
N PRO A 294 -12.86 15.64 12.67
CA PRO A 294 -12.79 16.89 11.94
C PRO A 294 -11.75 16.92 10.80
N PRO A 295 -10.48 16.49 10.98
CA PRO A 295 -9.53 16.47 9.88
C PRO A 295 -9.84 15.41 8.82
N VAL A 296 -10.40 14.24 9.18
CA VAL A 296 -10.86 13.25 8.18
C VAL A 296 -12.02 13.83 7.36
N TRP A 297 -12.97 14.50 8.00
CA TRP A 297 -14.08 15.18 7.34
C TRP A 297 -13.60 16.30 6.41
N GLN A 298 -12.66 17.13 6.87
CA GLN A 298 -12.03 18.13 6.02
C GLN A 298 -11.35 17.49 4.80
N THR A 299 -10.68 16.35 4.99
CA THR A 299 -10.03 15.61 3.91
C THR A 299 -11.06 15.06 2.91
N LEU A 300 -12.20 14.51 3.37
CA LEU A 300 -13.31 14.06 2.52
C LEU A 300 -13.83 15.20 1.64
N THR A 301 -14.18 16.33 2.27
CA THR A 301 -14.81 17.47 1.57
C THR A 301 -13.86 18.12 0.57
N GLN A 302 -12.58 18.29 0.92
CA GLN A 302 -11.55 18.75 -0.02
C GLN A 302 -11.33 17.74 -1.15
N SER A 303 -11.37 16.44 -0.85
CA SER A 303 -11.20 15.40 -1.85
C SER A 303 -12.36 15.38 -2.85
N ALA A 304 -13.58 15.66 -2.41
CA ALA A 304 -14.73 15.78 -3.31
C ALA A 304 -14.56 16.92 -4.30
N GLU A 305 -14.09 18.09 -3.84
CA GLU A 305 -13.83 19.23 -4.73
C GLU A 305 -12.76 18.90 -5.79
N ILE A 306 -11.65 18.27 -5.37
CA ILE A 306 -10.58 17.84 -6.27
C ILE A 306 -11.12 16.81 -7.27
N TYR A 307 -11.77 15.75 -6.78
CA TYR A 307 -12.33 14.68 -7.60
C TYR A 307 -13.28 15.21 -8.68
N LEU A 308 -14.16 16.15 -8.32
CA LEU A 308 -15.10 16.75 -9.27
C LEU A 308 -14.38 17.53 -10.39
N LYS A 309 -13.36 18.31 -10.03
CA LYS A 309 -12.61 19.15 -10.97
C LYS A 309 -11.72 18.33 -11.89
N THR A 310 -11.08 17.29 -11.36
CA THR A 310 -9.98 16.61 -12.05
C THR A 310 -10.40 15.30 -12.70
N ILE A 311 -11.26 14.53 -12.04
CA ILE A 311 -11.68 13.20 -12.51
C ILE A 311 -13.08 13.26 -13.15
N VAL A 312 -14.07 13.82 -12.45
CA VAL A 312 -15.46 13.82 -12.96
C VAL A 312 -15.58 14.71 -14.18
N ASN A 313 -15.08 15.94 -14.12
CA ASN A 313 -15.25 16.94 -15.18
C ASN A 313 -13.99 17.19 -16.02
N GLY A 314 -12.82 16.69 -15.61
CA GLY A 314 -11.57 16.84 -16.36
C GLY A 314 -11.19 18.30 -16.66
N THR A 315 -11.58 19.23 -15.78
CA THR A 315 -11.32 20.68 -15.93
C THR A 315 -9.94 21.11 -15.47
N GLU A 316 -9.31 20.32 -14.60
CA GLU A 316 -7.97 20.56 -14.05
C GLU A 316 -7.12 19.28 -14.20
N GLU A 317 -5.84 19.45 -14.53
CA GLU A 317 -4.86 18.36 -14.55
C GLU A 317 -4.26 18.17 -13.15
N VAL A 318 -4.00 16.92 -12.75
CA VAL A 318 -3.35 16.58 -11.47
C VAL A 318 -1.94 16.11 -11.76
N ASP A 319 -0.98 16.63 -11.01
CA ASP A 319 0.39 16.14 -11.05
C ASP A 319 0.42 14.66 -10.62
N GLU A 320 0.99 13.81 -11.48
CA GLU A 320 1.19 12.40 -11.16
C GLU A 320 2.12 12.27 -9.95
N VAL A 321 1.62 11.61 -8.91
CA VAL A 321 2.38 11.34 -7.71
C VAL A 321 3.08 10.00 -7.88
N ILE A 322 4.40 10.02 -8.08
CA ILE A 322 5.17 8.79 -8.23
C ILE A 322 5.74 8.36 -6.87
N ASP A 323 5.64 7.07 -6.55
CA ASP A 323 6.25 6.49 -5.36
C ASP A 323 7.77 6.29 -5.54
N SER A 324 8.44 5.74 -4.52
CA SER A 324 9.89 5.50 -4.60
C SER A 324 10.30 4.32 -5.49
N ASP A 325 9.32 3.51 -5.91
CA ASP A 325 9.49 2.35 -6.77
C ASP A 325 9.19 2.67 -8.25
N GLY A 326 8.59 3.84 -8.51
CA GLY A 326 8.24 4.33 -9.84
C GLY A 326 6.77 4.14 -10.20
N GLU A 327 5.93 3.73 -9.25
CA GLU A 327 4.50 3.51 -9.43
C GLU A 327 3.72 4.82 -9.27
N VAL A 328 2.78 5.06 -10.18
CA VAL A 328 1.88 6.22 -10.10
C VAL A 328 0.82 5.95 -9.05
N LEU A 329 0.78 6.78 -8.02
CA LEU A 329 -0.19 6.71 -6.94
C LEU A 329 -1.42 7.54 -7.29
N GLY A 330 -2.56 6.86 -7.40
CA GLY A 330 -3.83 7.49 -7.68
C GLY A 330 -4.35 8.29 -6.48
N PHE A 331 -4.81 9.51 -6.73
CA PHE A 331 -5.55 10.32 -5.75
C PHE A 331 -6.78 9.58 -5.21
N GLU A 332 -7.40 8.73 -6.04
CA GLU A 332 -8.55 7.89 -5.68
C GLU A 332 -8.29 7.00 -4.46
N ASN A 333 -7.03 6.58 -4.23
CA ASN A 333 -6.67 5.81 -3.03
C ASN A 333 -7.01 6.55 -1.74
N LEU A 334 -6.84 7.87 -1.70
CA LEU A 334 -7.25 8.66 -0.53
C LEU A 334 -8.77 8.58 -0.30
N VAL A 335 -9.57 8.61 -1.37
CA VAL A 335 -11.03 8.51 -1.29
C VAL A 335 -11.43 7.12 -0.79
N PHE A 336 -10.81 6.06 -1.33
CA PHE A 336 -11.03 4.69 -0.86
C PHE A 336 -10.67 4.53 0.63
N SER A 337 -9.54 5.05 1.08
CA SER A 337 -9.15 4.98 2.50
C SER A 337 -10.14 5.73 3.41
N ILE A 338 -10.73 6.84 2.95
CA ILE A 338 -11.77 7.57 3.70
C ILE A 338 -13.05 6.73 3.79
N PHE A 339 -13.50 6.13 2.69
CA PHE A 339 -14.69 5.27 2.71
C PHE A 339 -14.50 4.07 3.63
N GLU A 340 -13.34 3.42 3.58
CA GLU A 340 -12.98 2.35 4.52
C GLU A 340 -12.98 2.80 5.98
N PHE A 341 -12.53 4.03 6.26
CA PHE A 341 -12.63 4.60 7.60
C PHE A 341 -14.08 4.77 8.05
N VAL A 342 -14.97 5.23 7.17
CA VAL A 342 -16.40 5.34 7.48
C VAL A 342 -17.01 3.95 7.71
N HIS A 343 -16.76 2.97 6.85
CA HIS A 343 -17.19 1.58 7.06
C HIS A 343 -16.74 1.07 8.44
N ALA A 344 -15.48 1.31 8.83
CA ALA A 344 -14.98 0.92 10.14
C ALA A 344 -15.72 1.54 11.33
N LEU A 345 -16.23 2.77 11.18
CA LEU A 345 -17.03 3.42 12.19
C LEU A 345 -18.45 2.85 12.25
N VAL A 346 -19.05 2.55 11.09
CA VAL A 346 -20.38 1.94 10.97
C VAL A 346 -20.38 0.54 11.59
N ASP A 347 -19.41 -0.30 11.25
CA ASP A 347 -19.27 -1.66 11.79
C ASP A 347 -19.03 -1.69 13.32
N SER A 348 -18.64 -0.55 13.90
CA SER A 348 -18.42 -0.44 15.34
C SER A 348 -19.67 0.05 16.05
N HIS A 349 -20.32 -0.82 16.83
CA HIS A 349 -21.42 -0.43 17.72
C HIS A 349 -21.09 0.74 18.68
N LYS A 350 -19.80 1.04 18.88
CA LYS A 350 -19.35 2.16 19.71
C LYS A 350 -19.35 3.49 18.97
N PHE A 351 -19.15 3.47 17.65
CA PHE A 351 -18.89 4.66 16.83
C PHE A 351 -19.95 4.92 15.77
N SER A 352 -20.80 3.94 15.44
CA SER A 352 -21.85 4.06 14.42
C SER A 352 -22.75 5.28 14.61
N LYS A 353 -23.13 5.59 15.87
CA LYS A 353 -23.91 6.79 16.22
C LYS A 353 -23.28 8.11 15.81
N THR A 354 -21.95 8.17 15.69
CA THR A 354 -21.28 9.38 15.22
C THR A 354 -21.48 9.56 13.71
N VAL A 355 -21.52 8.47 12.95
CA VAL A 355 -21.88 8.49 11.53
C VAL A 355 -23.36 8.85 11.36
N GLU A 356 -24.24 8.24 12.17
CA GLU A 356 -25.69 8.53 12.21
C GLU A 356 -25.96 10.04 12.30
N SER A 357 -25.24 10.74 13.19
CA SER A 357 -25.40 12.18 13.39
C SER A 357 -24.97 13.07 12.22
N ALA A 358 -24.18 12.52 11.29
CA ALA A 358 -23.63 13.22 10.12
C ALA A 358 -24.19 12.69 8.80
N LEU A 359 -25.22 11.83 8.82
CA LEU A 359 -25.74 11.14 7.64
C LEU A 359 -26.11 12.08 6.50
N ILE A 360 -26.81 13.19 6.79
CA ILE A 360 -27.26 14.13 5.74
C ILE A 360 -26.07 14.69 4.96
N ASP A 361 -25.05 15.18 5.67
CA ASP A 361 -23.87 15.74 5.03
C ASP A 361 -23.03 14.65 4.36
N LEU A 362 -22.87 13.49 4.98
CA LEU A 362 -22.12 12.37 4.40
C LEU A 362 -22.74 11.91 3.08
N LEU A 363 -24.05 11.67 3.07
CA LEU A 363 -24.78 11.25 1.86
C LEU A 363 -24.76 12.32 0.77
N TYR A 364 -24.78 13.61 1.16
CA TYR A 364 -24.56 14.70 0.20
C TYR A 364 -23.21 14.57 -0.50
N TYR A 365 -22.11 14.31 0.23
CA TYR A 365 -20.80 14.13 -0.39
C TYR A 365 -20.67 12.80 -1.16
N LEU A 366 -21.30 11.71 -0.72
CA LEU A 366 -21.30 10.45 -1.47
C LEU A 366 -21.92 10.61 -2.86
N ILE A 367 -23.03 11.35 -2.99
CA ILE A 367 -23.64 11.65 -4.29
C ILE A 367 -22.65 12.38 -5.22
N LEU A 368 -21.77 13.25 -4.69
CA LEU A 368 -20.73 13.89 -5.52
C LEU A 368 -19.71 12.88 -6.06
N PHE A 369 -19.30 11.91 -5.25
CA PHE A 369 -18.40 10.83 -5.65
C PHE A 369 -19.04 9.82 -6.60
N MET A 370 -20.38 9.72 -6.59
CA MET A 370 -21.14 8.87 -7.52
C MET A 370 -21.23 9.45 -8.93
N GLN A 371 -20.90 10.71 -9.18
CA GLN A 371 -21.04 11.29 -10.52
C GLN A 371 -20.20 10.57 -11.57
N ILE A 372 -20.81 10.29 -12.73
CA ILE A 372 -20.15 9.69 -13.89
C ILE A 372 -18.97 10.55 -14.38
N THR A 373 -17.81 9.93 -14.62
CA THR A 373 -16.59 10.61 -15.05
C THR A 373 -16.52 10.79 -16.56
N GLU A 374 -15.71 11.76 -17.03
CA GLU A 374 -15.43 11.91 -18.47
C GLU A 374 -14.81 10.65 -19.09
N GLU A 375 -14.00 9.93 -18.32
CA GLU A 375 -13.40 8.67 -18.78
C GLU A 375 -14.46 7.57 -18.93
N GLN A 376 -15.38 7.44 -17.96
CA GLN A 376 -16.52 6.52 -18.05
C GLN A 376 -17.42 6.85 -19.23
N VAL A 377 -17.79 8.11 -19.43
CA VAL A 377 -18.58 8.54 -20.60
C VAL A 377 -17.91 8.10 -21.90
N ARG A 378 -16.60 8.32 -22.06
CA ARG A 378 -15.85 7.92 -23.25
C ARG A 378 -15.80 6.41 -23.41
N ALA A 379 -15.48 5.67 -22.35
CA ALA A 379 -15.36 4.22 -22.37
C ALA A 379 -16.70 3.55 -22.72
N TRP A 380 -17.78 3.98 -22.07
CA TRP A 380 -19.13 3.43 -22.28
C TRP A 380 -19.72 3.79 -23.64
N THR A 381 -19.44 5.00 -24.15
CA THR A 381 -19.80 5.38 -25.53
C THR A 381 -19.04 4.53 -26.55
N ALA A 382 -17.76 4.25 -26.30
CA ALA A 382 -16.92 3.45 -27.20
C ALA A 382 -17.27 1.95 -27.17
N ASN A 383 -17.71 1.44 -26.01
CA ASN A 383 -18.04 0.03 -25.82
C ASN A 383 -19.32 -0.15 -24.97
N PRO A 384 -20.50 -0.29 -25.59
CA PRO A 384 -21.75 -0.54 -24.88
C PRO A 384 -21.76 -1.83 -24.05
N ASN A 385 -20.92 -2.82 -24.37
CA ASN A 385 -20.82 -4.03 -23.54
C ASN A 385 -20.11 -3.72 -22.21
N GLN A 386 -19.12 -2.83 -22.23
CA GLN A 386 -18.46 -2.36 -21.00
C GLN A 386 -19.47 -1.65 -20.09
N PHE A 387 -20.34 -0.82 -20.66
CA PHE A 387 -21.41 -0.17 -19.90
C PHE A 387 -22.31 -1.19 -19.20
N VAL A 388 -22.75 -2.24 -19.91
CA VAL A 388 -23.60 -3.28 -19.33
C VAL A 388 -22.87 -4.06 -18.23
N GLU A 389 -21.57 -4.31 -18.39
CA GLU A 389 -20.75 -5.01 -17.38
C GLU A 389 -20.45 -4.15 -16.15
N ASP A 390 -20.14 -2.86 -16.34
CA ASP A 390 -19.80 -1.94 -15.25
C ASP A 390 -21.02 -1.55 -14.41
N GLU A 391 -22.22 -1.46 -15.01
CA GLU A 391 -23.47 -1.08 -14.33
C GLU A 391 -24.33 -2.31 -13.93
N ASP A 392 -23.79 -3.53 -14.04
CA ASP A 392 -24.44 -4.74 -13.52
C ASP A 392 -24.37 -4.75 -11.97
N GLU A 393 -25.44 -5.19 -11.30
CA GLU A 393 -25.47 -5.37 -9.83
C GLU A 393 -24.38 -6.34 -9.34
N GLY A 394 -23.94 -7.27 -10.19
CA GLY A 394 -22.87 -8.23 -9.93
C GLY A 394 -21.51 -7.84 -10.53
N THR A 395 -21.29 -6.56 -10.86
CA THR A 395 -20.05 -6.10 -11.47
C THR A 395 -18.82 -6.39 -10.61
N PHE A 396 -17.69 -6.65 -11.27
CA PHE A 396 -16.36 -6.70 -10.63
C PHE A 396 -15.58 -5.39 -10.81
N ALA A 397 -16.20 -4.37 -11.43
CA ALA A 397 -15.58 -3.06 -11.59
C ALA A 397 -15.33 -2.42 -10.22
N TYR A 398 -14.17 -1.80 -10.06
CA TYR A 398 -13.79 -1.10 -8.85
C TYR A 398 -13.44 0.35 -9.19
N SER A 399 -14.26 1.29 -8.70
CA SER A 399 -14.10 2.73 -8.94
C SER A 399 -14.66 3.52 -7.77
N VAL A 400 -14.30 4.80 -7.67
CA VAL A 400 -14.84 5.71 -6.64
C VAL A 400 -16.37 5.77 -6.68
N ARG A 401 -16.98 5.71 -7.89
CA ARG A 401 -18.44 5.69 -8.07
C ARG A 401 -19.08 4.47 -7.43
N ILE A 402 -18.54 3.27 -7.69
CA ILE A 402 -19.06 2.01 -7.14
C ILE A 402 -18.80 1.95 -5.63
N SER A 403 -17.60 2.30 -5.15
CA SER A 403 -17.32 2.31 -3.72
C SER A 403 -18.18 3.30 -2.93
N ALA A 404 -18.55 4.44 -3.52
CA ALA A 404 -19.51 5.36 -2.91
C ALA A 404 -20.91 4.75 -2.82
N GLN A 405 -21.33 3.99 -3.84
CA GLN A 405 -22.60 3.26 -3.86
C GLN A 405 -22.63 2.17 -2.78
N ASP A 406 -21.56 1.38 -2.64
CA ASP A 406 -21.44 0.33 -1.62
C ASP A 406 -21.54 0.93 -0.21
N LEU A 407 -20.89 2.08 0.02
CA LEU A 407 -20.99 2.79 1.29
C LEU A 407 -22.39 3.33 1.54
N LEU A 408 -23.07 3.88 0.52
CA LEU A 408 -24.49 4.28 0.63
C LEU A 408 -25.37 3.09 1.04
N GLN A 409 -25.22 1.95 0.38
CA GLN A 409 -25.99 0.75 0.70
C GLN A 409 -25.73 0.29 2.14
N THR A 410 -24.47 0.27 2.57
CA THR A 410 -24.09 -0.08 3.95
C THR A 410 -24.73 0.86 4.97
N LEU A 411 -24.76 2.18 4.71
CA LEU A 411 -25.41 3.16 5.59
C LEU A 411 -26.93 2.97 5.64
N CYS A 412 -27.56 2.62 4.51
CA CYS A 412 -28.99 2.33 4.45
C CYS A 412 -29.35 1.02 5.16
N GLU A 413 -28.47 0.03 5.14
CA GLU A 413 -28.66 -1.22 5.89
C GLU A 413 -28.54 -1.01 7.40
N GLU A 414 -27.56 -0.22 7.87
CA GLU A 414 -27.35 -0.01 9.31
C GLU A 414 -28.39 0.94 9.93
N PHE A 415 -28.77 2.03 9.25
CA PHE A 415 -29.61 3.09 9.83
C PHE A 415 -31.04 3.18 9.24
N ASP A 416 -31.43 2.27 8.33
CA ASP A 416 -32.78 2.11 7.74
C ASP A 416 -33.46 3.47 7.46
N ASP A 417 -34.42 3.82 8.29
CA ASP A 417 -35.29 4.98 8.15
C ASP A 417 -34.55 6.34 8.17
N ASP A 418 -33.50 6.47 8.98
CA ASP A 418 -32.75 7.72 9.13
C ASP A 418 -31.89 7.99 7.88
N SER A 419 -31.26 6.95 7.33
CA SER A 419 -30.52 7.04 6.06
C SER A 419 -31.44 7.38 4.90
N CYS A 420 -32.65 6.79 4.83
CA CYS A 420 -33.61 7.14 3.78
C CYS A 420 -34.00 8.63 3.85
N SER A 421 -34.30 9.13 5.05
CA SER A 421 -34.65 10.54 5.29
C SER A 421 -33.50 11.46 4.89
N ALA A 422 -32.29 11.12 5.30
CA ALA A 422 -31.08 11.88 5.01
C ALA A 422 -30.75 11.90 3.51
N LEU A 423 -30.87 10.77 2.82
CA LEU A 423 -30.66 10.67 1.38
C LEU A 423 -31.61 11.57 0.61
N CYS A 424 -32.90 11.56 0.99
CA CYS A 424 -33.91 12.39 0.36
C CYS A 424 -33.64 13.89 0.54
N GLN A 425 -33.16 14.30 1.71
CA GLN A 425 -32.76 15.68 1.98
C GLN A 425 -31.51 16.08 1.18
N ALA A 426 -30.51 15.20 1.12
CA ALA A 426 -29.29 15.40 0.34
C ALA A 426 -29.61 15.52 -1.17
N ALA A 427 -30.43 14.63 -1.71
CA ALA A 427 -30.87 14.67 -3.10
C ALA A 427 -31.65 15.96 -3.41
N THR A 428 -32.58 16.37 -2.53
CA THR A 428 -33.34 17.62 -2.70
C THR A 428 -32.43 18.84 -2.77
N ARG A 429 -31.39 18.88 -1.93
CA ARG A 429 -30.38 19.94 -1.96
C ARG A 429 -29.60 19.94 -3.28
N HIS A 430 -29.14 18.78 -3.72
CA HIS A 430 -28.43 18.61 -5.00
C HIS A 430 -29.27 19.05 -6.20
N MET A 431 -30.58 18.76 -6.22
CA MET A 431 -31.47 19.21 -7.30
C MET A 431 -31.56 20.74 -7.38
N HIS A 432 -31.56 21.43 -6.23
CA HIS A 432 -31.56 22.89 -6.22
C HIS A 432 -30.23 23.49 -6.72
N GLU A 433 -29.12 22.86 -6.36
CA GLU A 433 -27.78 23.25 -6.81
C GLU A 433 -27.62 23.00 -8.32
N ALA A 434 -28.08 21.85 -8.83
CA ALA A 434 -28.08 21.51 -10.25
C ALA A 434 -28.89 22.50 -11.10
N GLU A 435 -30.06 22.94 -10.62
CA GLU A 435 -30.84 23.97 -11.31
C GLU A 435 -30.10 25.31 -11.35
N THR A 436 -29.36 25.65 -10.31
CA THR A 436 -28.49 26.84 -10.29
C THR A 436 -27.37 26.72 -11.32
N GLU A 437 -26.72 25.55 -11.41
CA GLU A 437 -25.69 25.28 -12.40
C GLU A 437 -26.22 25.32 -13.83
N ARG A 438 -27.40 24.74 -14.07
CA ARG A 438 -28.09 24.78 -15.36
C ARG A 438 -28.37 26.21 -15.80
N ASN A 439 -28.88 27.04 -14.89
CA ASN A 439 -29.14 28.46 -15.16
C ASN A 439 -27.85 29.27 -15.40
N SER A 440 -26.71 28.80 -14.89
CA SER A 440 -25.39 29.39 -15.14
C SER A 440 -24.74 28.93 -16.45
N ASN A 441 -25.40 28.08 -17.25
CA ASN A 441 -24.88 27.42 -18.45
C ASN A 441 -23.64 26.52 -18.19
N ASN A 442 -23.53 25.91 -17.01
CA ASN A 442 -22.57 24.82 -16.82
C ASN A 442 -23.04 23.60 -17.63
N SER A 443 -22.20 22.99 -18.47
CA SER A 443 -22.59 21.83 -19.29
C SER A 443 -22.75 20.54 -18.49
N ASN A 444 -22.20 20.48 -17.27
CA ASN A 444 -22.08 19.25 -16.48
C ASN A 444 -23.16 19.13 -15.40
N TRP A 445 -24.13 20.07 -15.34
CA TRP A 445 -25.21 20.09 -14.35
C TRP A 445 -25.99 18.77 -14.28
N TRP A 446 -26.16 18.08 -15.42
CA TRP A 446 -26.91 16.83 -15.54
C TRP A 446 -26.26 15.67 -14.79
N LYS A 447 -24.95 15.70 -14.53
CA LYS A 447 -24.26 14.66 -13.75
C LYS A 447 -24.77 14.59 -12.31
N ILE A 448 -25.20 15.72 -11.75
CA ILE A 448 -25.82 15.77 -10.42
C ILE A 448 -27.19 15.07 -10.44
N HIS A 449 -27.99 15.30 -11.49
CA HIS A 449 -29.27 14.61 -11.68
C HIS A 449 -29.07 13.10 -11.81
N GLU A 450 -28.13 12.69 -12.66
CA GLU A 450 -27.77 11.28 -12.85
C GLU A 450 -27.36 10.62 -11.54
N ALA A 451 -26.43 11.23 -10.78
CA ALA A 451 -25.97 10.66 -9.51
C ALA A 451 -27.07 10.58 -8.45
N CYS A 452 -27.99 11.55 -8.40
CA CYS A 452 -29.15 11.49 -7.51
C CYS A 452 -30.13 10.36 -7.89
N MET A 453 -30.38 10.16 -9.18
CA MET A 453 -31.19 9.04 -9.66
C MET A 453 -30.51 7.70 -9.36
N PHE A 454 -29.20 7.61 -9.57
CA PHE A 454 -28.39 6.43 -9.26
C PHE A 454 -28.43 6.09 -7.75
N ALA A 455 -28.22 7.09 -6.89
CA ALA A 455 -28.27 6.92 -5.43
C ALA A 455 -29.65 6.47 -4.94
N LEU A 456 -30.73 7.17 -5.34
CA LEU A 456 -32.10 6.81 -4.95
C LEU A 456 -32.51 5.43 -5.51
N GLY A 457 -32.12 5.12 -6.75
CA GLY A 457 -32.38 3.84 -7.39
C GLY A 457 -31.68 2.67 -6.69
N SER A 458 -30.46 2.90 -6.18
CA SER A 458 -29.68 1.89 -5.45
C SER A 458 -30.35 1.43 -4.16
N VAL A 459 -31.20 2.27 -3.56
CA VAL A 459 -31.93 1.96 -2.31
C VAL A 459 -33.45 2.00 -2.49
N LYS A 460 -33.94 1.74 -3.71
CA LYS A 460 -35.36 1.86 -4.08
C LYS A 460 -36.32 1.13 -3.12
N ASN A 461 -35.96 -0.06 -2.67
CA ASN A 461 -36.82 -0.88 -1.80
C ASN A 461 -37.11 -0.16 -0.47
N LEU A 462 -36.12 0.57 0.05
CA LEU A 462 -36.24 1.36 1.27
C LEU A 462 -37.13 2.59 1.05
N VAL A 463 -36.94 3.27 -0.09
CA VAL A 463 -37.74 4.43 -0.49
C VAL A 463 -39.21 4.03 -0.70
N GLU A 464 -39.48 2.91 -1.36
CA GLU A 464 -40.83 2.37 -1.58
C GLU A 464 -41.53 2.05 -0.26
N LYS A 465 -40.86 1.34 0.66
CA LYS A 465 -41.38 1.02 2.01
C LYS A 465 -41.81 2.29 2.77
N LYS A 466 -41.02 3.37 2.71
CA LYS A 466 -41.33 4.66 3.33
C LYS A 466 -42.54 5.35 2.72
N LEU A 467 -42.68 5.28 1.40
CA LEU A 467 -43.81 5.86 0.69
C LEU A 467 -45.11 5.14 1.01
N GLU A 468 -45.09 3.81 1.08
CA GLU A 468 -46.23 3.00 1.50
C GLU A 468 -46.64 3.29 2.95
N ALA A 469 -45.67 3.57 3.83
CA ALA A 469 -45.93 3.94 5.23
C ALA A 469 -46.54 5.35 5.39
N GLY A 470 -46.56 6.18 4.33
CA GLY A 470 -47.08 7.55 4.38
C GLY A 470 -46.19 8.52 5.18
N GLU A 471 -44.94 8.13 5.45
CA GLU A 471 -43.92 8.96 6.11
C GLU A 471 -43.33 9.93 5.09
N GLY A 472 -44.11 10.95 4.73
CA GLY A 472 -43.78 11.94 3.71
C GLY A 472 -42.58 12.81 4.09
N ILE A 473 -41.37 12.32 3.81
CA ILE A 473 -40.12 13.09 3.94
C ILE A 473 -39.62 13.58 2.57
N PHE A 474 -40.07 12.94 1.48
CA PHE A 474 -39.60 13.20 0.12
C PHE A 474 -40.78 13.39 -0.84
N ASP A 475 -40.76 14.47 -1.62
CA ASP A 475 -41.68 14.65 -2.73
C ASP A 475 -41.26 13.76 -3.91
N LEU A 476 -41.42 12.44 -3.78
CA LEU A 476 -41.09 11.51 -4.86
C LEU A 476 -41.91 11.83 -6.11
N THR A 477 -43.16 12.25 -5.95
CA THR A 477 -44.01 12.59 -7.10
C THR A 477 -43.43 13.78 -7.85
N GLY A 478 -43.02 14.82 -7.14
CA GLY A 478 -42.29 15.96 -7.69
C GLY A 478 -40.94 15.59 -8.28
N PHE A 479 -40.17 14.69 -7.65
CA PHE A 479 -38.91 14.19 -8.19
C PHE A 479 -39.11 13.45 -9.52
N LEU A 480 -40.04 12.50 -9.56
CA LEU A 480 -40.35 11.74 -10.78
C LEU A 480 -40.86 12.66 -11.90
N GLN A 481 -41.70 13.65 -11.58
CA GLN A 481 -42.28 14.55 -12.58
C GLN A 481 -41.30 15.63 -13.05
N ASN A 482 -40.60 16.28 -12.12
CA ASN A 482 -39.81 17.49 -12.42
C ASN A 482 -38.34 17.18 -12.70
N VAL A 483 -37.85 15.99 -12.31
CA VAL A 483 -36.48 15.54 -12.60
C VAL A 483 -36.54 14.45 -13.66
N VAL A 484 -37.03 13.25 -13.31
CA VAL A 484 -36.94 12.08 -14.21
C VAL A 484 -37.70 12.29 -15.52
N VAL A 485 -38.98 12.70 -15.47
CA VAL A 485 -39.79 12.93 -16.68
C VAL A 485 -39.30 14.16 -17.45
N ALA A 486 -38.87 15.21 -16.75
CA ALA A 486 -38.34 16.41 -17.39
C ALA A 486 -37.04 16.10 -18.16
N ASP A 487 -36.15 15.30 -17.58
CA ASP A 487 -34.87 14.90 -18.18
C ASP A 487 -35.05 13.89 -19.33
N MET A 488 -36.09 13.05 -19.30
CA MET A 488 -36.48 12.25 -20.47
C MET A 488 -37.05 13.10 -21.62
N SER A 489 -37.63 14.25 -21.29
CA SER A 489 -38.31 15.14 -22.24
C SER A 489 -37.40 16.24 -22.78
N SER A 490 -36.28 16.54 -22.10
CA SER A 490 -35.23 17.40 -22.62
C SER A 490 -34.50 16.65 -23.73
N SER A 491 -34.82 16.99 -24.97
CA SER A 491 -33.95 16.66 -26.09
C SER A 491 -32.59 17.30 -25.83
N GLY A 492 -31.55 16.48 -25.68
CA GLY A 492 -30.18 16.87 -25.34
C GLY A 492 -29.59 18.00 -26.15
#